data_AF-A0A8J9SEX5-F1
#
_entry.id   AF-A0A8J9SEX5-F1
#
_cell.length_a   1.000
_cell.length_b   1.000
_cell.length_c   1.000
_cell.angle_alpha   90.00
_cell.angle_beta   90.00
_cell.angle_gamma   90.00
#
_symmetry.space_group_name_H-M   'P 1'
#
loop_
_entity.id
_entity.type
_entity.pdbx_description
1 polymer ?
#
loop_
_entity_poly.entity_id
_entity_poly.type
_entity_poly.pdbx_seq_one_letter_code
_entity_poly.pdbx_strand_id
1 'polypeptide(L)'
;MKVSHVAFSLFLAGSQTTAFTNPVSNSAKQQSFRLPSSASSAADTTSSANVAQKSTQDPLLIRAARGEKTERTPVWMMRQAGRHIAEYRDLCKKYPTFRERSEIPEVAVEVSLQPWRNYQTDGCILFSDILTPLPGIGCEFTIDEKVGPLMEPMRSYDDIKK
;
A
#
# COMPACT_ATOMS: atom_id res chain seq x y z
N MET A 1 0.95 -47.18 2.93
CA MET A 1 0.28 -47.26 1.62
C MET A 1 -0.86 -46.24 1.59
N LYS A 2 -1.08 -45.64 0.41
CA LYS A 2 -2.12 -44.67 0.01
C LYS A 2 -1.73 -43.19 0.09
N VAL A 3 -0.96 -42.86 -0.95
CA VAL A 3 -0.83 -41.55 -1.58
C VAL A 3 -2.16 -41.26 -2.29
N SER A 4 -2.78 -40.11 -2.04
CA SER A 4 -3.92 -39.64 -2.84
C SER A 4 -3.47 -38.43 -3.65
N HIS A 5 -3.22 -38.70 -4.93
CA HIS A 5 -3.13 -37.71 -5.99
C HIS A 5 -4.49 -37.02 -6.15
N VAL A 6 -4.50 -35.69 -6.17
CA VAL A 6 -5.56 -34.94 -6.84
C VAL A 6 -4.89 -34.14 -7.95
N ALA A 7 -4.97 -34.72 -9.15
CA ALA A 7 -4.65 -34.04 -10.39
C ALA A 7 -5.75 -32.99 -10.67
N PHE A 8 -5.36 -31.76 -10.92
CA PHE A 8 -6.22 -30.74 -11.48
C PHE A 8 -5.64 -30.39 -12.85
N SER A 9 -6.38 -30.70 -13.90
CA SER A 9 -6.03 -30.40 -15.29
C SER A 9 -7.27 -29.84 -15.98
N LEU A 10 -7.04 -29.12 -17.09
CA LEU A 10 -7.96 -28.41 -17.99
C LEU A 10 -8.37 -26.99 -17.54
N PHE A 11 -8.39 -25.94 -18.38
CA PHE A 11 -8.23 -25.83 -19.84
C PHE A 11 -7.92 -24.36 -20.22
N LEU A 12 -7.28 -24.17 -21.39
CA LEU A 12 -6.89 -22.89 -21.99
C LEU A 12 -8.08 -22.08 -22.54
N ALA A 13 -8.02 -20.76 -22.38
CA ALA A 13 -8.44 -19.74 -23.35
C ALA A 13 -7.74 -18.43 -22.94
N GLY A 14 -6.90 -17.75 -23.72
CA GLY A 14 -7.10 -17.37 -25.12
C GLY A 14 -7.68 -15.95 -25.15
N SER A 15 -6.85 -14.91 -25.05
CA SER A 15 -7.26 -13.54 -25.39
C SER A 15 -6.04 -12.68 -25.73
N GLN A 16 -6.16 -12.03 -26.89
CA GLN A 16 -5.12 -11.30 -27.59
C GLN A 16 -4.90 -9.91 -26.98
N THR A 17 -3.64 -9.53 -26.81
CA THR A 17 -3.21 -8.18 -26.44
C THR A 17 -3.25 -7.29 -27.67
N THR A 18 -4.26 -6.43 -27.79
CA THR A 18 -4.24 -5.30 -28.73
C THR A 18 -3.54 -4.11 -28.07
N ALA A 19 -2.30 -3.86 -28.49
CA ALA A 19 -1.54 -2.67 -28.13
C ALA A 19 -2.19 -1.43 -28.77
N PHE A 20 -2.72 -0.53 -27.93
CA PHE A 20 -3.13 0.80 -28.35
C PHE A 20 -1.91 1.72 -28.27
N THR A 21 -1.28 1.96 -29.42
CA THR A 21 -0.30 3.03 -29.57
C THR A 21 -1.04 4.34 -29.79
N ASN A 22 -0.70 5.38 -29.03
CA ASN A 22 -1.16 6.74 -29.33
C ASN A 22 0.05 7.67 -29.34
N PRO A 23 0.40 8.28 -30.50
CA PRO A 23 1.49 9.24 -30.59
C PRO A 23 0.95 10.64 -30.30
N VAL A 24 1.48 11.32 -29.28
CA VAL A 24 1.30 12.77 -29.13
C VAL A 24 2.64 13.43 -29.39
N SER A 25 2.72 14.07 -30.56
CA SER A 25 3.83 14.95 -30.92
C SER A 25 3.49 16.40 -30.62
N ASN A 26 4.53 17.11 -30.17
CA ASN A 26 4.89 18.50 -30.46
C ASN A 26 4.50 19.63 -29.47
N SER A 27 5.55 20.06 -28.77
CA SER A 27 6.14 21.41 -28.77
C SER A 27 5.43 22.61 -28.14
N ALA A 28 6.12 23.07 -27.08
CA ALA A 28 6.65 24.43 -26.88
C ALA A 28 5.70 25.55 -26.45
N LYS A 29 5.91 26.03 -25.21
CA LYS A 29 6.46 27.37 -24.95
C LYS A 29 6.94 27.50 -23.50
N GLN A 30 8.25 27.61 -23.33
CA GLN A 30 8.91 28.15 -22.13
C GLN A 30 8.61 29.64 -22.03
N GLN A 31 8.25 30.13 -20.84
CA GLN A 31 8.54 31.49 -20.44
C GLN A 31 9.13 31.49 -19.04
N SER A 32 10.43 31.80 -19.00
CA SER A 32 11.21 32.07 -17.81
C SER A 32 10.89 33.47 -17.27
N PHE A 33 10.59 33.57 -15.99
CA PHE A 33 10.63 34.83 -15.25
C PHE A 33 11.50 34.62 -14.00
N ARG A 34 12.60 35.37 -13.88
CA ARG A 34 13.52 35.33 -12.73
C ARG A 34 13.55 36.68 -11.99
N LEU A 35 13.34 36.57 -10.67
CA LEU A 35 13.98 37.20 -9.48
C LEU A 35 13.91 38.74 -9.28
N PRO A 36 13.86 39.24 -8.01
CA PRO A 36 15.01 39.26 -7.06
C PRO A 36 14.65 38.68 -5.67
N SER A 37 15.51 37.90 -4.98
CA SER A 37 16.71 38.29 -4.22
C SER A 37 16.46 39.35 -3.12
N SER A 38 16.18 38.90 -1.90
CA SER A 38 16.63 39.60 -0.68
C SER A 38 16.91 38.58 0.43
N ALA A 39 17.97 38.86 1.18
CA ALA A 39 18.67 37.96 2.10
C ALA A 39 18.38 38.29 3.57
N SER A 40 18.94 37.43 4.44
CA SER A 40 19.23 37.59 5.89
C SER A 40 18.19 36.94 6.82
N SER A 41 18.44 35.77 7.42
CA SER A 41 19.42 35.38 8.46
C SER A 41 18.82 35.49 9.87
N ALA A 42 18.72 34.35 10.56
CA ALA A 42 19.12 34.18 11.95
C ALA A 42 19.06 32.67 12.29
N ALA A 43 20.19 32.15 12.75
CA ALA A 43 20.37 30.79 13.23
C ALA A 43 19.93 30.65 14.69
N ASP A 44 19.41 29.48 15.08
CA ASP A 44 19.87 28.81 16.31
C ASP A 44 19.58 27.28 16.32
N THR A 45 20.61 26.52 15.97
CA THR A 45 21.27 25.46 16.76
C THR A 45 20.45 24.48 17.63
N THR A 46 20.23 23.27 17.05
CA THR A 46 20.58 21.94 17.62
C THR A 46 19.62 21.22 18.60
N SER A 47 19.05 20.08 18.16
CA SER A 47 19.48 18.74 18.65
C SER A 47 18.73 17.56 18.00
N SER A 48 19.51 16.68 17.38
CA SER A 48 19.39 15.21 17.36
C SER A 48 18.15 14.54 16.73
N ALA A 49 18.29 14.21 15.44
CA ALA A 49 17.89 12.89 14.97
C ALA A 49 19.02 12.34 14.09
N ASN A 50 19.78 11.39 14.64
CA ASN A 50 20.77 10.61 13.92
C ASN A 50 20.01 9.77 12.88
N VAL A 51 19.83 10.29 11.67
CA VAL A 51 19.26 9.53 10.55
C VAL A 51 20.30 8.49 10.19
N ALA A 52 20.04 7.25 10.61
CA ALA A 52 20.84 6.07 10.35
C ALA A 52 21.33 6.07 8.89
N GLN A 53 22.65 5.94 8.72
CA GLN A 53 23.33 5.74 7.44
C GLN A 53 22.63 4.59 6.69
N LYS A 54 21.83 4.94 5.69
CA LYS A 54 21.05 4.00 4.89
C LYS A 54 22.00 3.27 3.95
N SER A 55 21.95 1.94 3.95
CA SER A 55 22.64 1.10 2.98
C SER A 55 22.42 1.63 1.55
N THR A 56 23.50 1.82 0.79
CA THR A 56 23.46 2.36 -0.58
C THR A 56 22.75 1.44 -1.59
N GLN A 57 22.33 0.24 -1.15
CA GLN A 57 21.72 -0.77 -1.99
C GLN A 57 20.20 -0.83 -1.77
N ASP A 58 19.47 -1.02 -2.86
CA ASP A 58 18.01 -1.21 -2.82
C ASP A 58 17.63 -2.49 -2.04
N PRO A 59 16.46 -2.50 -1.36
CA PRO A 59 16.00 -3.67 -0.62
C PRO A 59 15.84 -4.91 -1.48
N LEU A 60 16.01 -6.10 -0.88
CA LEU A 60 15.94 -7.40 -1.55
C LEU A 60 14.65 -7.59 -2.37
N LEU A 61 13.50 -7.21 -1.79
CA LEU A 61 12.20 -7.32 -2.47
C LEU A 61 12.14 -6.49 -3.76
N ILE A 62 12.72 -5.29 -3.77
CA ILE A 62 12.72 -4.38 -4.92
C ILE A 62 13.64 -4.90 -6.01
N ARG A 63 14.84 -5.36 -5.64
CA ARG A 63 15.80 -5.98 -6.58
C ARG A 63 15.20 -7.22 -7.25
N ALA A 64 14.58 -8.10 -6.47
CA ALA A 64 13.89 -9.28 -6.99
C ALA A 64 12.72 -8.91 -7.92
N ALA A 65 11.91 -7.91 -7.55
CA ALA A 65 10.79 -7.43 -8.37
C ALA A 65 11.23 -6.84 -9.72
N ARG A 66 12.47 -6.30 -9.80
CA ARG A 66 13.09 -5.84 -11.04
C ARG A 66 13.72 -6.97 -11.87
N GLY A 67 13.71 -8.21 -11.37
CA GLY A 67 14.33 -9.36 -12.03
C GLY A 67 15.86 -9.43 -11.87
N GLU A 68 16.43 -8.70 -10.92
CA GLU A 68 17.87 -8.77 -10.64
C GLU A 68 18.25 -10.10 -9.98
N LYS A 69 19.51 -10.52 -10.15
CA LYS A 69 20.05 -11.67 -9.41
C LYS A 69 20.14 -11.32 -7.93
N THR A 70 19.52 -12.14 -7.09
CA THR A 70 19.46 -11.98 -5.65
C THR A 70 20.07 -13.18 -4.93
N GLU A 71 20.55 -12.95 -3.72
CA GLU A 71 21.19 -13.96 -2.87
C GLU A 71 20.20 -15.04 -2.39
N ARG A 72 18.91 -14.69 -2.28
CA ARG A 72 17.80 -15.58 -1.98
C ARG A 72 16.48 -14.98 -2.47
N THR A 73 15.45 -15.80 -2.58
CA THR A 73 14.09 -15.34 -2.87
C THR A 73 13.54 -14.53 -1.68
N PRO A 74 12.99 -13.31 -1.89
CA PRO A 74 12.33 -12.56 -0.83
C PRO A 74 11.00 -13.21 -0.42
N VAL A 75 10.65 -13.10 0.86
CA VAL A 75 9.42 -13.66 1.42
C VAL A 75 8.66 -12.60 2.21
N TRP A 76 7.36 -12.52 1.93
CA TRP A 76 6.36 -11.77 2.68
C TRP A 76 5.01 -12.49 2.52
N MET A 77 4.02 -12.13 3.34
CA MET A 77 2.71 -12.79 3.32
C MET A 77 1.58 -11.78 3.13
N MET A 78 0.60 -12.12 2.31
CA MET A 78 -0.64 -11.36 2.25
C MET A 78 -1.37 -11.46 3.60
N ARG A 79 -1.93 -10.33 4.05
CA ARG A 79 -2.58 -10.21 5.37
C ARG A 79 -1.68 -10.60 6.55
N GLN A 80 -0.38 -10.32 6.43
CA GLN A 80 0.61 -10.55 7.50
C GLN A 80 0.27 -9.83 8.81
N ALA A 81 -0.38 -8.67 8.76
CA ALA A 81 -0.88 -7.97 9.94
C ALA A 81 -2.35 -8.34 10.16
N GLY A 82 -2.65 -9.08 11.23
CA GLY A 82 -4.01 -9.49 11.51
C GLY A 82 -4.19 -10.36 12.74
N ARG A 83 -5.39 -10.93 12.88
CA ARG A 83 -5.91 -11.61 14.08
C ARG A 83 -5.07 -12.79 14.59
N HIS A 84 -4.14 -13.31 13.79
CA HIS A 84 -3.24 -14.39 14.21
C HIS A 84 -2.17 -13.89 15.21
N ILE A 85 -1.81 -12.60 15.15
CA ILE A 85 -0.84 -11.95 16.04
C ILE A 85 -1.54 -11.53 17.35
N ALA A 86 -0.91 -11.77 18.51
CA ALA A 86 -1.52 -11.48 19.81
C ALA A 86 -1.63 -9.97 20.08
N GLU A 87 -0.57 -9.25 19.73
CA GLU A 87 -0.42 -7.80 19.83
C GLU A 87 -1.50 -7.09 19.00
N TYR A 88 -1.82 -7.62 17.81
CA TYR A 88 -2.93 -7.14 16.99
C TYR A 88 -4.28 -7.30 17.71
N ARG A 89 -4.52 -8.47 18.32
CA ARG A 89 -5.77 -8.72 19.07
C ARG A 89 -5.93 -7.78 20.25
N ASP A 90 -4.83 -7.41 20.91
CA ASP A 90 -4.85 -6.42 22.00
C ASP A 90 -5.11 -5.00 21.50
N LEU A 91 -4.59 -4.63 20.32
CA LEU A 91 -4.96 -3.38 19.66
C LEU A 91 -6.44 -3.35 19.27
N CYS A 92 -7.02 -4.46 18.82
CA CYS A 92 -8.46 -4.54 18.54
C CYS A 92 -9.33 -4.28 19.79
N LYS A 93 -8.82 -4.52 21.00
CA LYS A 93 -9.56 -4.18 22.23
C LYS A 93 -9.54 -2.68 22.53
N LYS A 94 -8.45 -1.99 22.15
CA LYS A 94 -8.27 -0.54 22.35
C LYS A 94 -8.96 0.29 21.27
N TYR A 95 -8.88 -0.18 20.03
CA TYR A 95 -9.48 0.41 18.85
C TYR A 95 -10.43 -0.63 18.27
N PRO A 96 -11.71 -0.67 18.68
CA PRO A 96 -12.64 -1.72 18.30
C PRO A 96 -12.96 -1.70 16.81
N THR A 97 -13.09 -0.51 16.22
CA THR A 97 -13.48 -0.41 14.80
C THR A 97 -12.28 -0.66 13.89
N PHE A 98 -12.54 -1.28 12.73
CA PHE A 98 -11.49 -1.48 11.71
C PHE A 98 -10.97 -0.14 11.18
N ARG A 99 -11.89 0.82 11.02
CA ARG A 99 -11.63 2.15 10.49
C ARG A 99 -10.64 2.92 11.37
N GLU A 100 -10.81 2.92 12.69
CA GLU A 100 -9.83 3.54 13.62
C GLU A 100 -8.43 2.95 13.44
N ARG A 101 -8.31 1.62 13.26
CA ARG A 101 -7.01 0.96 13.09
C ARG A 101 -6.35 1.25 11.75
N SER A 102 -7.12 1.52 10.69
CA SER A 102 -6.61 1.81 9.35
C SER A 102 -6.42 3.30 9.05
N GLU A 103 -7.20 4.18 9.69
CA GLU A 103 -7.20 5.62 9.43
C GLU A 103 -6.35 6.42 10.42
N ILE A 104 -6.15 5.93 11.66
CA ILE A 104 -5.24 6.57 12.62
C ILE A 104 -3.80 6.18 12.24
N PRO A 105 -2.95 7.13 11.80
CA PRO A 105 -1.63 6.82 11.26
C PRO A 105 -0.73 6.06 12.23
N GLU A 106 -0.73 6.45 13.51
CA GLU A 106 0.10 5.84 14.54
C GLU A 106 -0.29 4.37 14.77
N VAL A 107 -1.59 4.06 14.72
CA VAL A 107 -2.11 2.71 14.88
C VAL A 107 -1.81 1.87 13.64
N ALA A 108 -2.03 2.43 12.45
CA ALA A 108 -1.75 1.75 11.19
C ALA A 108 -0.27 1.37 11.05
N VAL A 109 0.64 2.30 11.41
CA VAL A 109 2.09 2.04 11.44
C VAL A 109 2.43 0.93 12.42
N GLU A 110 1.90 0.98 13.64
CA GLU A 110 2.17 -0.04 14.65
C GLU A 110 1.70 -1.43 14.19
N VAL A 111 0.48 -1.51 13.65
CA VAL A 111 -0.07 -2.76 13.09
C VAL A 111 0.77 -3.27 11.91
N SER A 112 1.20 -2.39 11.01
CA SER A 112 2.05 -2.74 9.87
C SER A 112 3.40 -3.32 10.28
N LEU A 113 4.00 -2.81 11.37
CA LEU A 113 5.33 -3.22 11.81
C LEU A 113 5.36 -4.51 12.62
N GLN A 114 4.25 -4.94 13.21
CA GLN A 114 4.17 -6.18 14.00
C GLN A 114 4.72 -7.42 13.29
N PRO A 115 4.34 -7.74 12.03
CA PRO A 115 4.82 -8.94 11.36
C PRO A 115 6.31 -8.86 11.02
N TRP A 116 6.81 -7.65 10.74
CA TRP A 116 8.24 -7.44 10.51
C TRP A 116 9.03 -7.70 11.80
N ARG A 117 8.55 -7.23 12.96
CA ARG A 117 9.19 -7.52 14.26
C ARG A 117 9.21 -9.02 14.58
N ASN A 118 8.13 -9.75 14.27
CA ASN A 118 8.00 -11.17 14.60
C ASN A 118 8.73 -12.12 13.64
N TYR A 119 8.74 -11.80 12.34
CA TYR A 119 9.19 -12.73 11.28
C TYR A 119 10.33 -12.19 10.42
N GLN A 120 10.71 -10.91 10.57
CA GLN A 120 11.77 -10.26 9.78
C GLN A 120 11.55 -10.43 8.27
N THR A 121 10.32 -10.19 7.80
CA THR A 121 9.94 -10.29 6.39
C THR A 121 10.68 -9.29 5.51
N ASP A 122 10.88 -9.64 4.23
CA ASP A 122 11.55 -8.77 3.25
C ASP A 122 10.69 -7.61 2.76
N GLY A 123 9.41 -7.64 3.11
CA GLY A 123 8.43 -6.61 2.81
C GLY A 123 7.57 -6.29 4.02
N CYS A 124 7.19 -5.03 4.13
CA CYS A 124 6.17 -4.55 5.06
C CYS A 124 5.05 -3.92 4.24
N ILE A 125 3.82 -4.36 4.46
CA ILE A 125 2.64 -3.83 3.77
C ILE A 125 1.90 -2.87 4.70
N LEU A 126 1.51 -1.73 4.14
CA LEU A 126 0.69 -0.75 4.83
C LEU A 126 -0.66 -1.36 5.24
N PHE A 127 -0.99 -1.24 6.51
CA PHE A 127 -2.29 -1.62 7.03
C PHE A 127 -3.27 -0.49 6.72
N SER A 128 -3.99 -0.66 5.61
CA SER A 128 -5.04 0.26 5.15
C SER A 128 -6.13 -0.55 4.46
N ASP A 129 -7.35 -0.02 4.43
CA ASP A 129 -8.43 -0.60 3.66
C ASP A 129 -8.38 -0.15 2.20
N ILE A 130 -8.82 -1.01 1.28
CA ILE A 130 -8.93 -0.62 -0.14
C ILE A 130 -10.05 0.40 -0.38
N LEU A 131 -11.05 0.47 0.51
CA LEU A 131 -12.18 1.40 0.39
C LEU A 131 -11.89 2.76 1.03
N THR A 132 -10.74 2.93 1.68
CA THR A 132 -10.32 4.21 2.31
C THR A 132 -10.48 5.43 1.37
N PRO A 133 -10.21 5.35 0.05
CA PRO A 133 -10.40 6.48 -0.85
C PRO A 133 -11.86 6.82 -1.19
N LEU A 134 -12.82 5.90 -0.98
CA LEU A 134 -14.21 6.05 -1.44
C LEU A 134 -14.93 7.29 -0.90
N PRO A 135 -14.84 7.64 0.40
CA PRO A 135 -15.49 8.83 0.93
C PRO A 135 -14.93 10.10 0.29
N GLY A 136 -13.65 10.09 -0.09
CA GLY A 136 -13.00 11.20 -0.79
C GLY A 136 -13.51 11.45 -2.22
N ILE A 137 -14.17 10.45 -2.82
CA ILE A 137 -14.82 10.55 -4.13
C ILE A 137 -16.36 10.58 -4.03
N GLY A 138 -16.91 10.87 -2.84
CA GLY A 138 -18.36 10.98 -2.62
C GLY A 138 -19.09 9.64 -2.45
N CYS A 139 -18.36 8.53 -2.36
CA CYS A 139 -18.92 7.19 -2.12
C CYS A 139 -18.83 6.84 -0.64
N GLU A 140 -19.89 7.12 0.12
CA GLU A 140 -19.96 6.74 1.53
C GLU A 140 -20.19 5.24 1.72
N PHE A 141 -19.54 4.67 2.73
CA PHE A 141 -19.69 3.27 3.09
C PHE A 141 -19.54 3.08 4.61
N THR A 142 -20.17 2.02 5.12
CA THR A 142 -20.06 1.61 6.54
C THR A 142 -19.47 0.22 6.62
N ILE A 143 -18.67 -0.08 7.64
CA ILE A 143 -18.12 -1.42 7.86
C ILE A 143 -18.91 -2.10 8.97
N ASP A 144 -19.65 -3.16 8.63
CA ASP A 144 -20.24 -4.08 9.59
C ASP A 144 -19.27 -5.23 9.89
N GLU A 145 -19.11 -5.61 11.16
CA GLU A 145 -18.13 -6.63 11.55
C GLU A 145 -18.45 -8.05 11.05
N LYS A 146 -19.74 -8.34 10.78
CA LYS A 146 -20.21 -9.66 10.36
C LYS A 146 -20.38 -9.73 8.84
N VAL A 147 -20.84 -8.65 8.22
CA VAL A 147 -21.15 -8.60 6.78
C VAL A 147 -20.00 -8.01 5.97
N GLY A 148 -19.21 -7.11 6.56
CA GLY A 148 -18.17 -6.36 5.87
C GLY A 148 -18.66 -4.98 5.41
N PRO A 149 -18.05 -4.42 4.35
CA PRO A 149 -18.41 -3.09 3.88
C PRO A 149 -19.78 -3.07 3.22
N LEU A 150 -20.61 -2.12 3.64
CA LEU A 150 -21.94 -1.83 3.13
C LEU A 150 -21.93 -0.46 2.46
N MET A 151 -22.39 -0.41 1.22
CA MET A 151 -22.44 0.77 0.37
C MET A 151 -23.68 0.67 -0.52
N GLU A 152 -24.33 1.81 -0.78
CA GLU A 152 -25.40 1.88 -1.77
C GLU A 152 -24.83 1.65 -3.18
N PRO A 153 -25.27 0.62 -3.92
CA PRO A 153 -24.75 0.35 -5.25
C PRO A 153 -25.14 1.45 -6.24
N MET A 154 -24.18 1.96 -7.00
CA MET A 154 -24.47 2.84 -8.14
C MET A 154 -25.20 2.04 -9.23
N ARG A 155 -26.36 2.54 -9.70
CA ARG A 155 -27.20 1.83 -10.69
C ARG A 155 -27.44 2.64 -11.96
N SER A 156 -27.25 3.95 -11.91
CA SER A 156 -27.51 4.85 -13.03
C SER A 156 -26.30 5.72 -13.34
N TYR A 157 -26.28 6.28 -14.55
CA TYR A 157 -25.25 7.25 -14.95
C TYR A 157 -25.30 8.51 -14.08
N ASP A 158 -26.48 8.89 -13.58
CA ASP A 158 -26.62 10.05 -12.70
C ASP A 158 -26.04 9.80 -11.30
N ASP A 159 -25.89 8.54 -10.87
CA ASP A 159 -25.18 8.21 -9.62
C ASP A 159 -23.67 8.44 -9.72
N ILE A 160 -23.09 8.28 -10.92
CA ILE A 160 -21.65 8.49 -11.17
C ILE A 160 -21.30 9.99 -11.19
N LYS A 161 -22.27 10.85 -11.50
CA LYS A 161 -22.07 12.31 -11.59
C LYS A 161 -22.12 13.04 -10.23
N LYS A 162 -22.57 12.36 -9.18
CA LYS A 162 -22.62 12.90 -7.82
C LYS A 162 -21.21 13.07 -7.27
#